data_AF-A0A7R9AAV3-F1
#
_entry.id   AF-A0A7R9AAV3-F1
#
_cell.length_a   1.000
_cell.length_b   1.000
_cell.length_c   1.000
_cell.angle_alpha   90.00
_cell.angle_beta   90.00
_cell.angle_gamma   90.00
#
_symmetry.space_group_name_H-M   'P 1'
#
loop_
_entity.id
_entity.type
_entity.pdbx_description
1 polymer ?
#
loop_
_entity_poly.entity_id
_entity_poly.type
_entity_poly.pdbx_seq_one_letter_code
_entity_poly.pdbx_strand_id
1 'polypeptide(L)'
;MGTMPFRFGSPEHDVLLLKEVLDVKPFSQPVMKAAWEDVQAALNDMGMAATYLTCRDRTLKLINTPGSEANFDTEKELLLQQVREEYLQGLALREERKGRHTENSTLGSPSPSKRHVHISYYEGKKRREEEKLSLKREELALKRDQFTFQRELLKAEREERERRDERDRKEREERMNADREEKHEMREMIMQLARKFRH
;
A
#
# COMPACT_ATOMS: atom_id res chain seq x y z
N MET A 1 -3.15 37.61 2.97
CA MET A 1 -3.69 37.13 1.69
C MET A 1 -4.66 36.02 1.99
N GLY A 2 -5.97 36.26 1.87
CA GLY A 2 -6.99 35.26 2.17
C GLY A 2 -7.15 34.31 1.00
N THR A 3 -6.79 33.04 1.17
CA THR A 3 -7.14 31.97 0.26
C THR A 3 -8.65 31.86 0.21
N MET A 4 -9.25 32.23 -0.93
CA MET A 4 -10.68 32.03 -1.20
C MET A 4 -10.98 30.55 -1.03
N PRO A 5 -12.02 30.17 -0.28
CA PRO A 5 -12.24 28.78 -0.01
C PRO A 5 -12.73 28.06 -1.28
N PHE A 6 -12.14 26.90 -1.54
CA PHE A 6 -12.41 26.10 -2.73
C PHE A 6 -13.87 25.59 -2.73
N ARG A 7 -14.60 25.85 -3.80
CA ARG A 7 -15.92 25.25 -4.10
C ARG A 7 -15.72 24.05 -5.02
N PHE A 8 -16.71 23.14 -5.10
CA PHE A 8 -16.75 22.04 -6.09
C PHE A 8 -16.63 22.58 -7.52
N GLY A 9 -15.40 22.70 -8.01
CA GLY A 9 -15.07 23.35 -9.28
C GLY A 9 -14.15 22.52 -10.16
N SER A 10 -13.73 21.32 -9.72
CA SER A 10 -12.85 20.45 -10.49
C SER A 10 -13.16 18.96 -10.24
N PRO A 11 -12.78 18.06 -11.15
CA PRO A 11 -12.96 16.61 -11.00
C PRO A 11 -12.31 16.04 -9.73
N GLU A 12 -11.17 16.58 -9.30
CA GLU A 12 -10.45 16.13 -8.11
C GLU A 12 -11.26 16.35 -6.83
N HIS A 13 -12.04 17.45 -6.78
CA HIS A 13 -12.95 17.70 -5.68
C HIS A 13 -14.11 16.69 -5.63
N ASP A 14 -14.56 16.19 -6.78
CA ASP A 14 -15.55 15.12 -6.83
C ASP A 14 -14.96 13.81 -6.29
N VAL A 15 -13.70 13.49 -6.63
CA VAL A 15 -13.01 12.30 -6.12
C VAL A 15 -12.90 12.33 -4.60
N LEU A 16 -12.50 13.47 -4.02
CA LEU A 16 -12.44 13.64 -2.56
C LEU A 16 -13.81 13.48 -1.89
N LEU A 17 -14.85 14.10 -2.48
CA LEU A 17 -16.22 13.94 -2.01
C LEU A 17 -16.66 12.48 -2.02
N LEU A 18 -16.44 11.76 -3.13
CA LEU A 18 -16.86 10.37 -3.27
C LEU A 18 -16.13 9.46 -2.27
N LYS A 19 -14.82 9.69 -2.03
CA LYS A 19 -14.06 8.98 -1.01
C LYS A 19 -14.66 9.16 0.39
N GLU A 20 -14.94 10.39 0.79
CA GLU A 20 -15.51 10.67 2.11
C GLU A 20 -16.96 10.16 2.23
N VAL A 21 -17.75 10.18 1.16
CA VAL A 21 -19.08 9.55 1.13
C VAL A 21 -18.99 8.04 1.36
N LEU A 22 -18.04 7.35 0.74
CA LEU A 22 -17.84 5.92 0.96
C LEU A 22 -17.30 5.60 2.35
N ASP A 23 -16.55 6.52 2.94
CA ASP A 23 -15.99 6.35 4.28
C ASP A 23 -17.06 6.51 5.38
N VAL A 24 -17.91 7.52 5.24
CA VAL A 24 -18.98 7.84 6.20
C VAL A 24 -20.24 6.99 5.96
N LYS A 25 -20.50 6.59 4.70
CA LYS A 25 -21.69 5.87 4.23
C LYS A 25 -23.01 6.54 4.62
N PRO A 26 -23.23 7.82 4.24
CA PRO A 26 -24.36 8.60 4.72
C PRO A 26 -25.73 8.08 4.27
N PHE A 27 -25.80 7.24 3.22
CA PHE A 27 -27.06 6.65 2.77
C PHE A 27 -27.52 5.47 3.64
N SER A 28 -26.59 4.78 4.31
CA SER A 28 -26.88 3.66 5.23
C SER A 28 -27.17 4.11 6.67
N GLN A 29 -26.83 5.35 7.04
CA GLN A 29 -26.98 5.84 8.41
C GLN A 29 -28.44 6.14 8.79
N PRO A 30 -28.85 5.86 10.05
CA PRO A 30 -30.20 6.16 10.53
C PRO A 30 -30.50 7.66 10.58
N VAL A 31 -29.48 8.49 10.86
CA VAL A 31 -29.60 9.95 10.91
C VAL A 31 -28.77 10.56 9.78
N MET A 32 -29.35 10.62 8.57
CA MET A 32 -28.63 11.11 7.38
C MET A 32 -28.00 12.48 7.58
N LYS A 33 -28.70 13.42 8.21
CA LYS A 33 -28.20 14.79 8.37
C LYS A 33 -26.85 14.81 9.11
N ALA A 34 -26.73 14.05 10.20
CA ALA A 34 -25.49 13.97 10.97
C ALA A 34 -24.36 13.35 10.13
N ALA A 35 -24.65 12.29 9.37
CA ALA A 35 -23.67 11.68 8.49
C ALA A 35 -23.18 12.63 7.38
N TRP A 36 -24.06 13.46 6.81
CA TRP A 36 -23.64 14.48 5.85
C TRP A 36 -22.86 15.63 6.51
N GLU A 37 -23.12 15.93 7.78
CA GLU A 37 -22.33 16.87 8.58
C GLU A 37 -20.91 16.30 8.82
N ASP A 38 -20.75 14.98 9.01
CA ASP A 38 -19.45 14.32 9.11
C ASP A 38 -18.67 14.40 7.78
N VAL A 39 -19.34 14.14 6.64
CA VAL A 39 -18.75 14.33 5.29
C VAL A 39 -18.31 15.79 5.10
N GLN A 40 -19.14 16.75 5.50
CA GLN A 40 -18.81 18.17 5.45
C GLN A 40 -17.55 18.47 6.27
N ALA A 41 -17.51 18.02 7.53
CA ALA A 41 -16.42 18.31 8.45
C ALA A 41 -15.09 17.74 7.91
N ALA A 42 -15.10 16.49 7.40
CA ALA A 42 -13.93 15.88 6.77
C ALA A 42 -13.42 16.68 5.55
N LEU A 43 -14.32 17.17 4.69
CA LEU A 43 -13.94 17.98 3.53
C LEU A 43 -13.41 19.37 3.96
N ASN A 44 -13.97 19.96 5.00
CA ASN A 44 -13.53 21.25 5.54
C ASN A 44 -12.15 21.14 6.20
N ASP A 45 -11.83 20.03 6.87
CA ASP A 45 -10.49 19.75 7.40
C ASP A 45 -9.43 19.68 6.28
N MET A 46 -9.84 19.29 5.06
CA MET A 46 -9.00 19.32 3.86
C MET A 46 -8.97 20.69 3.15
N GLY A 47 -9.60 21.72 3.72
CA GLY A 47 -9.58 23.10 3.20
C GLY A 47 -10.67 23.43 2.17
N MET A 48 -11.68 22.57 1.99
CA MET A 48 -12.84 22.87 1.14
C MET A 48 -13.84 23.76 1.90
N ALA A 49 -14.51 24.72 1.24
CA ALA A 49 -15.73 25.30 1.84
C ALA A 49 -16.94 24.55 1.31
N ALA A 50 -17.20 23.40 1.92
CA ALA A 50 -18.41 22.65 1.67
C ALA A 50 -19.41 22.83 2.83
N THR A 51 -20.68 22.79 2.48
CA THR A 51 -21.78 22.55 3.42
C THR A 51 -22.31 21.14 3.19
N TYR A 52 -22.91 20.52 4.21
CA TYR A 52 -23.47 19.18 4.11
C TYR A 52 -24.52 19.09 2.98
N LEU A 53 -25.28 20.17 2.74
CA LEU A 53 -26.23 20.29 1.63
C LEU A 53 -25.50 20.26 0.29
N THR A 54 -24.47 21.08 0.12
CA THR A 54 -23.69 21.09 -1.13
C THR A 54 -22.99 19.77 -1.40
N CYS A 55 -22.51 19.07 -0.37
CA CYS A 55 -21.96 17.71 -0.48
C CYS A 55 -23.03 16.75 -1.00
N ARG A 56 -24.17 16.70 -0.31
CA ARG A 56 -25.29 15.81 -0.66
C ARG A 56 -25.80 16.06 -2.08
N ASP A 57 -26.08 17.31 -2.41
CA ASP A 57 -26.64 17.69 -3.71
C ASP A 57 -25.64 17.40 -4.84
N ARG A 58 -24.35 17.64 -4.60
CA ARG A 58 -23.30 17.29 -5.56
C ARG A 58 -23.21 15.78 -5.76
N THR A 59 -23.20 14.98 -4.69
CA THR A 59 -23.18 13.52 -4.77
C THR A 59 -24.39 12.96 -5.52
N LEU A 60 -25.59 13.45 -5.22
CA LEU A 60 -26.82 13.05 -5.93
C LEU A 60 -26.77 13.44 -7.42
N LYS A 61 -26.23 14.63 -7.73
CA LYS A 61 -26.02 15.04 -9.13
C LYS A 61 -25.06 14.09 -9.84
N LEU A 62 -23.95 13.70 -9.22
CA LEU A 62 -22.98 12.76 -9.79
C LEU A 62 -23.61 11.38 -10.03
N ILE A 63 -24.34 10.84 -9.04
CA ILE A 63 -25.05 9.55 -9.14
C ILE A 63 -25.97 9.53 -10.37
N ASN A 64 -26.74 10.61 -10.56
CA ASN A 64 -27.76 10.73 -11.61
C ASN A 64 -27.20 11.18 -12.98
N THR A 65 -25.92 11.54 -13.07
CA THR A 65 -25.32 11.91 -14.34
C THR A 65 -24.97 10.62 -15.10
N PRO A 66 -25.50 10.38 -16.31
CA PRO A 66 -25.09 9.23 -17.11
C PRO A 66 -23.59 9.36 -17.42
N GLY A 67 -22.84 8.27 -17.28
CA GLY A 67 -21.39 8.27 -17.51
C GLY A 67 -21.10 8.81 -18.90
N SER A 68 -20.28 9.85 -18.99
CA SER A 68 -19.80 10.32 -20.28
C SER A 68 -18.73 9.35 -20.75
N GLU A 69 -18.95 8.67 -21.88
CA GLU A 69 -17.97 7.76 -22.52
C GLU A 69 -16.66 8.47 -22.95
N ALA A 70 -16.55 9.79 -22.72
CA ALA A 70 -15.43 10.62 -23.13
C ALA A 70 -14.81 11.33 -21.93
N ASN A 71 -14.04 10.58 -21.12
CA ASN A 71 -12.80 10.99 -20.43
C ASN A 71 -12.59 10.10 -19.20
N PHE A 72 -11.65 9.16 -19.32
CA PHE A 72 -11.28 8.24 -18.25
C PHE A 72 -10.53 8.97 -17.12
N ASP A 73 -11.28 9.43 -16.12
CA ASP A 73 -10.78 9.48 -14.75
C ASP A 73 -11.25 8.20 -14.04
N THR A 74 -10.51 7.10 -14.27
CA THR A 74 -10.89 5.74 -13.88
C THR A 74 -11.19 5.63 -12.38
N GLU A 75 -10.49 6.40 -11.56
CA GLU A 75 -10.72 6.43 -10.11
C GLU A 75 -12.09 7.02 -9.77
N LYS A 76 -12.45 8.15 -10.40
CA LYS A 76 -13.73 8.82 -10.17
C LYS A 76 -14.91 7.93 -10.53
N GLU A 77 -14.86 7.26 -11.68
CA GLU A 77 -15.94 6.36 -12.13
C GLU A 77 -16.08 5.13 -11.23
N LEU A 78 -14.97 4.51 -10.79
CA LEU A 78 -15.00 3.40 -9.84
C LEU A 78 -15.62 3.81 -8.50
N LEU A 79 -15.20 4.96 -7.96
CA LEU A 79 -15.77 5.50 -6.72
C LEU A 79 -17.25 5.82 -6.90
N LEU A 80 -17.64 6.40 -8.04
CA LEU A 80 -19.03 6.71 -8.34
C LEU A 80 -19.90 5.46 -8.43
N GLN A 81 -19.39 4.38 -9.03
CA GLN A 81 -20.07 3.09 -9.07
C GLN A 81 -20.30 2.54 -7.65
N GLN A 82 -19.27 2.55 -6.80
CA GLN A 82 -19.40 2.13 -5.40
C GLN A 82 -20.41 3.00 -4.63
N VAL A 83 -20.42 4.31 -4.85
CA VAL A 83 -21.39 5.22 -4.22
C VAL A 83 -22.81 4.96 -4.72
N ARG A 84 -23.01 4.61 -6.00
CA ARG A 84 -24.31 4.18 -6.54
C ARG A 84 -24.81 2.92 -5.86
N GLU A 85 -23.95 1.94 -5.65
CA GLU A 85 -24.30 0.70 -4.94
C GLU A 85 -24.68 0.99 -3.49
N GLU A 86 -23.91 1.82 -2.77
CA GLU A 86 -24.23 2.21 -1.39
C GLU A 86 -25.54 3.01 -1.30
N TYR A 87 -25.81 3.87 -2.28
CA TYR A 87 -27.08 4.58 -2.39
C TYR A 87 -28.26 3.62 -2.53
N LEU A 88 -28.16 2.63 -3.42
CA LEU A 88 -29.21 1.61 -3.62
C LEU A 88 -29.41 0.75 -2.36
N GLN A 89 -28.33 0.31 -1.72
CA GLN A 89 -28.40 -0.43 -0.45
C GLN A 89 -29.07 0.40 0.65
N GLY A 90 -28.70 1.69 0.75
CA GLY A 90 -29.30 2.62 1.70
C GLY A 90 -30.78 2.88 1.43
N LEU A 91 -31.26 2.79 0.19
CA LEU A 91 -32.68 2.84 -0.13
C LEU A 91 -33.41 1.57 0.32
N ALA A 92 -32.87 0.38 0.00
CA ALA A 92 -33.45 -0.90 0.40
C ALA A 92 -33.61 -1.01 1.93
N LEU A 93 -32.58 -0.62 2.71
CA LEU A 93 -32.63 -0.60 4.17
C LEU A 93 -33.75 0.30 4.73
N ARG A 94 -34.12 1.37 4.02
CA ARG A 94 -35.22 2.26 4.45
C ARG A 94 -36.57 1.68 4.14
N GLU A 95 -36.72 1.01 3.01
CA GLU A 95 -37.95 0.30 2.66
C GLU A 95 -38.24 -0.80 3.68
N GLU A 96 -37.23 -1.58 4.08
CA GLU A 96 -37.35 -2.57 5.16
C GLU A 96 -37.73 -1.96 6.52
N ARG A 97 -37.20 -0.77 6.85
CA ARG A 97 -37.56 -0.07 8.10
C ARG A 97 -38.98 0.48 8.07
N LYS A 98 -39.45 0.93 6.90
CA LYS A 98 -40.85 1.36 6.70
C LYS A 98 -41.81 0.18 6.81
N GLY A 99 -41.44 -0.99 6.28
CA GLY A 99 -42.25 -2.22 6.37
C GLY A 99 -42.34 -2.80 7.79
N ARG A 100 -41.33 -2.59 8.66
CA ARG A 100 -41.37 -3.03 10.07
C ARG A 100 -42.22 -2.16 10.99
N HIS A 101 -42.51 -0.91 10.61
CA HIS A 101 -43.29 0.01 11.45
C HIS A 101 -44.81 -0.23 11.40
N THR A 102 -45.31 -1.10 10.51
CA THR A 102 -46.73 -1.48 10.48
C THR A 102 -47.08 -2.66 11.37
N GLU A 103 -46.11 -3.39 11.94
CA GLU A 103 -46.39 -4.62 12.69
C GLU A 103 -45.87 -4.66 14.15
N ASN A 104 -45.02 -3.72 14.59
CA ASN A 104 -44.52 -3.73 15.98
C ASN A 104 -44.46 -2.33 16.59
N SER A 105 -45.59 -1.87 17.13
CA SER A 105 -45.67 -0.69 18.02
C SER A 105 -45.45 -1.08 19.48
N THR A 106 -44.30 -1.68 19.83
CA THR A 106 -43.85 -1.73 21.24
C THR A 106 -42.33 -1.85 21.31
N LEU A 107 -41.71 -1.01 22.15
CA LEU A 107 -40.28 -0.92 22.52
C LEU A 107 -39.42 -0.06 21.57
N GLY A 108 -39.35 1.24 21.92
CA GLY A 108 -38.41 2.18 21.36
C GLY A 108 -36.97 1.83 21.76
N SER A 109 -36.22 1.26 20.82
CA SER A 109 -34.76 1.21 20.91
C SER A 109 -34.22 2.65 20.90
N PRO A 110 -33.32 3.03 21.83
CA PRO A 110 -32.75 4.36 21.84
C PRO A 110 -31.91 4.56 20.59
N SER A 111 -32.36 5.47 19.73
CA SER A 111 -31.59 5.90 18.56
C SER A 111 -30.25 6.48 19.04
N PRO A 112 -29.11 6.04 18.49
CA PRO A 112 -27.80 6.54 18.90
C PRO A 112 -27.77 8.07 18.85
N SER A 113 -27.32 8.70 19.94
CA SER A 113 -27.18 10.16 19.98
C SER A 113 -26.22 10.62 18.88
N LYS A 114 -26.52 11.74 18.22
CA LYS A 114 -25.68 12.34 17.17
C LYS A 114 -24.20 12.45 17.56
N ARG A 115 -23.94 12.79 18.83
CA ARG A 115 -22.57 12.87 19.37
C ARG A 115 -21.84 11.54 19.33
N HIS A 116 -22.54 10.43 19.60
CA HIS A 116 -21.96 9.09 19.60
C HIS A 116 -21.57 8.64 18.18
N VAL A 117 -22.41 8.92 17.18
CA VAL A 117 -22.13 8.59 15.78
C VAL A 117 -20.92 9.37 15.27
N HIS A 118 -20.88 10.68 15.52
CA HIS A 118 -19.76 11.55 15.13
C HIS A 118 -18.44 11.08 15.78
N ILE A 119 -18.41 10.80 17.08
CA ILE A 119 -17.21 10.30 17.77
C ILE A 119 -16.73 8.97 17.14
N SER A 120 -17.66 8.04 16.87
CA SER A 120 -17.32 6.73 16.29
C SER A 120 -16.69 6.82 14.89
N TYR A 121 -17.10 7.80 14.07
CA TYR A 121 -16.53 8.00 12.73
C TYR A 121 -15.07 8.45 12.80
N TYR A 122 -14.76 9.46 13.62
CA TYR A 122 -13.39 9.98 13.74
C TYR A 122 -12.44 8.99 14.41
N GLU A 123 -12.90 8.25 15.42
CA GLU A 123 -12.13 7.15 16.02
C GLU A 123 -11.85 6.04 14.99
N GLY A 124 -12.86 5.68 14.19
CA GLY A 124 -12.71 4.72 13.09
C GLY A 124 -11.74 5.19 12.00
N LYS A 125 -11.84 6.46 11.58
CA LYS A 125 -10.95 7.07 10.58
C LYS A 125 -9.50 7.07 11.06
N LYS A 126 -9.27 7.52 12.30
CA LYS A 126 -7.95 7.50 12.94
C LYS A 126 -7.36 6.09 12.98
N ARG A 127 -8.15 5.09 13.38
CA ARG A 127 -7.71 3.69 13.43
C ARG A 127 -7.30 3.16 12.04
N ARG A 128 -8.07 3.48 11.00
CA ARG A 128 -7.76 3.09 9.61
C ARG A 128 -6.49 3.76 9.09
N GLU A 129 -6.24 5.01 9.48
CA GLU A 129 -4.99 5.71 9.14
C GLU A 129 -3.78 5.11 9.86
N GLU A 130 -3.91 4.79 11.15
CA GLU A 130 -2.88 4.11 11.93
C GLU A 130 -2.55 2.73 11.34
N GLU A 131 -3.56 1.97 10.92
CA GLU A 131 -3.39 0.68 10.26
C GLU A 131 -2.68 0.81 8.91
N LYS A 132 -3.05 1.79 8.08
CA LYS A 132 -2.36 2.09 6.81
C LYS A 132 -0.88 2.43 7.05
N LEU A 133 -0.58 3.23 8.06
CA LEU A 133 0.79 3.58 8.43
C LEU A 133 1.56 2.36 8.96
N SER A 134 0.90 1.48 9.71
CA SER A 134 1.47 0.22 10.19
C SER A 134 1.84 -0.70 9.03
N LEU A 135 0.92 -0.94 8.11
CA LEU A 135 1.16 -1.75 6.92
C LEU A 135 2.29 -1.19 6.05
N LYS A 136 2.34 0.14 5.88
CA LYS A 136 3.42 0.79 5.14
C LYS A 136 4.78 0.60 5.82
N ARG A 137 4.85 0.61 7.16
CA ARG A 137 6.08 0.33 7.91
C ARG A 137 6.51 -1.13 7.74
N GLU A 138 5.58 -2.06 7.78
CA GLU A 138 5.84 -3.49 7.57
C GLU A 138 6.34 -3.77 6.14
N GLU A 139 5.70 -3.18 5.12
CA GLU A 139 6.15 -3.30 3.73
C GLU A 139 7.59 -2.78 3.55
N LEU A 140 7.92 -1.65 4.18
CA LEU A 140 9.27 -1.09 4.16
C LEU A 140 10.28 -1.98 4.88
N ALA A 141 9.88 -2.63 5.98
CA ALA A 141 10.72 -3.59 6.68
C ALA A 141 11.03 -4.82 5.80
N LEU A 142 10.02 -5.40 5.16
CA LEU A 142 10.19 -6.52 4.24
C LEU A 142 11.10 -6.17 3.06
N LYS A 143 10.95 -4.99 2.47
CA LYS A 143 11.83 -4.50 1.40
C LYS A 143 13.27 -4.37 1.88
N ARG A 144 13.47 -3.81 3.08
CA ARG A 144 14.79 -3.72 3.69
C ARG A 144 15.41 -5.10 3.88
N ASP A 145 14.65 -6.06 4.40
CA ASP A 145 15.12 -7.43 4.62
C ASP A 145 15.49 -8.12 3.30
N GLN A 146 14.69 -7.92 2.25
CA GLN A 146 14.98 -8.40 0.90
C GLN A 146 16.32 -7.84 0.37
N PHE A 147 16.58 -6.54 0.53
CA PHE A 147 17.85 -5.95 0.14
C PHE A 147 19.02 -6.48 0.96
N THR A 148 18.84 -6.69 2.28
CA THR A 148 19.90 -7.27 3.10
C THR A 148 20.24 -8.69 2.67
N PHE A 149 19.22 -9.52 2.39
CA PHE A 149 19.41 -10.89 1.92
C PHE A 149 20.16 -10.92 0.57
N GLN A 150 19.78 -10.08 -0.39
CA GLN A 150 20.48 -9.99 -1.67
C GLN A 150 21.95 -9.57 -1.50
N ARG A 151 22.22 -8.62 -0.59
CA ARG A 151 23.59 -8.17 -0.30
C ARG A 151 24.43 -9.29 0.29
N GLU A 152 23.87 -10.08 1.20
CA GLU A 152 24.54 -11.24 1.81
C GLU A 152 24.82 -12.34 0.79
N LEU A 153 23.87 -12.62 -0.11
CA LEU A 153 24.05 -13.58 -1.19
C LEU A 153 25.22 -13.19 -2.10
N LEU A 154 25.27 -11.93 -2.54
CA LEU A 154 26.35 -11.41 -3.37
C LEU A 154 27.70 -11.44 -2.63
N LYS A 155 27.70 -11.18 -1.32
CA LYS A 155 28.91 -11.27 -0.50
C LYS A 155 29.41 -12.72 -0.44
N ALA A 156 28.51 -13.67 -0.17
CA ALA A 156 28.85 -15.09 -0.12
C ALA A 156 29.39 -15.60 -1.46
N GLU A 157 28.77 -15.20 -2.58
CA GLU A 157 29.23 -15.56 -3.93
C GLU A 157 30.65 -15.02 -4.22
N ARG A 158 30.93 -13.77 -3.85
CA ARG A 158 32.27 -13.18 -4.00
C ARG A 158 33.30 -13.93 -3.18
N GLU A 159 33.00 -14.23 -1.91
CA GLU A 159 33.90 -14.99 -1.06
C GLU A 159 34.14 -16.41 -1.59
N GLU A 160 33.12 -17.05 -2.18
CA GLU A 160 33.29 -18.37 -2.80
C GLU A 160 34.18 -18.30 -4.05
N ARG A 161 34.02 -17.27 -4.87
CA ARG A 161 34.88 -17.03 -6.03
C ARG A 161 36.34 -16.81 -5.60
N GLU A 162 36.59 -15.97 -4.61
CA GLU A 162 37.93 -15.73 -4.09
C GLU A 162 38.57 -17.01 -3.54
N ARG A 163 37.80 -17.84 -2.81
CA ARG A 163 38.29 -19.15 -2.34
C ARG A 163 38.64 -20.11 -3.48
N ARG A 164 37.93 -20.03 -4.61
CA ARG A 164 38.22 -20.84 -5.80
C ARG A 164 39.50 -20.36 -6.48
N ASP A 165 39.62 -19.05 -6.70
CA ASP A 165 40.79 -18.45 -7.32
C ASP A 165 42.06 -18.70 -6.51
N GLU A 166 41.99 -18.64 -5.18
CA GLU A 166 43.11 -18.95 -4.27
C GLU A 166 43.52 -20.43 -4.34
N ARG A 167 42.54 -21.34 -4.47
CA ARG A 167 42.82 -22.77 -4.64
C ARG A 167 43.51 -23.04 -5.98
N ASP A 168 42.99 -22.49 -7.06
CA ASP A 168 43.56 -22.62 -8.40
C ASP A 168 44.98 -22.04 -8.45
N ARG A 169 45.21 -20.92 -7.74
CA ARG A 169 46.55 -20.33 -7.61
C ARG A 169 47.52 -21.28 -6.90
N LYS A 170 47.12 -21.82 -5.74
CA LYS A 170 47.95 -22.77 -4.97
C LYS A 170 48.28 -24.01 -5.79
N GLU A 171 47.30 -24.58 -6.48
CA GLU A 171 47.51 -25.76 -7.32
C GLU A 171 48.52 -25.49 -8.46
N ARG A 172 48.47 -24.30 -9.07
CA ARG A 172 49.47 -23.89 -10.08
C ARG A 172 50.86 -23.72 -9.48
N GLU A 173 50.97 -23.10 -8.31
CA GLU A 173 52.24 -22.92 -7.61
C GLU A 173 52.86 -24.28 -7.21
N GLU A 174 52.04 -25.21 -6.70
CA GLU A 174 52.47 -26.58 -6.37
C GLU A 174 52.97 -27.34 -7.59
N ARG A 175 52.24 -27.31 -8.72
CA ARG A 175 52.68 -27.93 -9.98
C ARG A 175 54.01 -27.37 -10.47
N MET A 176 54.18 -26.05 -10.40
CA MET A 176 55.43 -25.39 -10.80
C MET A 176 56.61 -25.74 -9.88
N ASN A 177 56.36 -25.88 -8.58
CA ASN A 177 57.39 -26.29 -7.63
C ASN A 177 57.78 -27.75 -7.84
N ALA A 178 56.81 -28.65 -8.02
CA ALA A 178 57.08 -30.06 -8.33
C ALA A 178 57.92 -30.22 -9.61
N ASP A 179 57.60 -29.50 -10.69
CA ASP A 179 58.39 -29.52 -11.94
C ASP A 179 59.83 -28.97 -11.73
N ARG A 180 60.00 -27.96 -10.88
CA ARG A 180 61.34 -27.45 -10.51
C ARG A 180 62.13 -28.46 -9.70
N GLU A 181 61.50 -29.13 -8.75
CA GLU A 181 62.12 -30.18 -7.93
C GLU A 181 62.52 -31.37 -8.80
N GLU A 182 61.65 -31.87 -9.66
CA GLU A 182 61.95 -32.98 -10.57
C GLU A 182 63.13 -32.64 -11.51
N LYS A 183 63.14 -31.43 -12.08
CA LYS A 183 64.28 -30.95 -12.89
C LYS A 183 65.57 -30.84 -12.09
N HIS A 184 65.48 -30.43 -10.83
CA HIS A 184 66.63 -30.35 -9.95
C HIS A 184 67.19 -31.75 -9.63
N GLU A 185 66.33 -32.70 -9.26
CA GLU A 185 66.70 -34.09 -9.01
C GLU A 185 67.32 -34.76 -10.24
N MET A 186 66.75 -34.55 -11.42
CA MET A 186 67.30 -35.07 -12.67
C MET A 186 68.70 -34.52 -12.95
N ARG A 187 68.93 -33.21 -12.73
CA ARG A 187 70.26 -32.60 -12.88
C ARG A 187 71.27 -33.21 -11.91
N GLU A 188 70.91 -33.41 -10.65
CA GLU A 188 71.75 -34.06 -9.65
C GLU A 188 72.10 -35.50 -10.06
N MET A 189 71.12 -36.27 -10.52
CA MET A 189 71.34 -37.64 -11.02
C MET A 189 72.32 -37.67 -12.20
N ILE A 190 72.14 -36.77 -13.18
CA ILE A 190 73.04 -36.64 -14.33
C ILE A 190 74.46 -36.31 -13.85
N MET A 191 74.62 -35.38 -12.91
CA MET A 191 75.94 -35.04 -12.36
C MET A 191 76.60 -36.21 -11.65
N GLN A 192 75.84 -36.99 -10.88
CA GLN A 192 76.37 -38.19 -10.21
C GLN A 192 76.81 -39.27 -11.21
N LEU A 193 76.01 -39.53 -12.26
CA LEU A 193 76.39 -40.43 -13.35
C LEU A 193 77.67 -39.95 -14.04
N ALA A 194 77.73 -38.67 -14.42
CA ALA A 194 78.90 -38.09 -15.08
C ALA A 194 80.17 -38.17 -14.22
N ARG A 195 80.06 -38.09 -12.88
CA ARG A 195 81.18 -38.31 -11.96
C ARG A 195 81.63 -39.77 -11.94
N LYS A 196 80.70 -40.73 -11.95
CA LYS A 196 81.01 -42.17 -11.96
C LYS A 196 81.74 -42.63 -13.23
N PHE A 197 81.43 -42.05 -14.38
CA PHE A 197 82.07 -42.40 -15.67
C PHE A 197 83.35 -41.61 -15.98
N ARG A 198 83.82 -40.76 -15.05
CA ARG A 198 85.04 -39.96 -15.21
C ARG A 198 86.29 -40.61 -14.59
N HIS A 199 86.13 -41.82 -14.02
CA HIS A 199 87.18 -42.70 -13.51
C HIS A 199 87.19 -44.00 -14.32
#